data_AF-A0A1I3VUL5-F1
#
_entry.id   AF-A0A1I3VUL5-F1
#
_cell.length_a   1.000
_cell.length_b   1.000
_cell.length_c   1.000
_cell.angle_alpha   90.00
_cell.angle_beta   90.00
_cell.angle_gamma   90.00
#
_symmetry.space_group_name_H-M   'P 1'
#
loop_
_entity.id
_entity.type
_entity.pdbx_description
1 polymer ?
#
loop_
_entity_poly.entity_id
_entity_poly.type
_entity_poly.pdbx_seq_one_letter_code
_entity_poly.pdbx_strand_id
1 'polypeptide(L)'
;MDADVVYRNARILTMDPARPRAEAFATLGDRVVAVGGHEVAGLSARRTVDLAGRCVLPGFHDAHNHMAWYGLSLGELDLSPGRVATVEDVYERVAREAARRPAGEWITGAGYDQNRMAGGHPTAAGLDRAAPHHPVWLKHTSGHMCVVNSPVLARCGAGTAPDPDGGRIVRDAFGAPTGLLQERAQELVRGLLFPFPADMLARAVAAAGRRYAAEGITSVQEAGVGGGWIGHSGVEVAAYQQARDEDWLPQRVTLMVASDVLHPLEAHESDPYRLGIDLGIRTGFGDDRLRIGAVKVFSDGSLIGRTSAMCCDFADDPGNRGYLQAGEEELTATIVAAHRAGWQVATHAIGDRAVDVVLSAYERAQRRYPRPDPRHRIEHCAVTSPRQVERIVRLGVIPVPQGSLVREAGDGMAEALGSERAHWCYRVRSFTDRGVPVPGSSDRPVVGGLPLAGVHALVTRRTLGGRTLAAGERVDVATALRCYTVGSAHAAHAERSRGLIAPGYLADFTVLDRDPTRVPADELPGIGVLATAVGGRSVHDLGVLA
;
A
#
# COMPACT_ATOMS: atom_id res chain seq x y z
N MET A 1 -8.03 13.52 37.97
CA MET A 1 -7.79 13.79 36.53
C MET A 1 -9.14 13.62 35.85
N ASP A 2 -9.62 14.63 35.13
CA ASP A 2 -10.88 14.51 34.38
C ASP A 2 -10.55 14.00 32.97
N ALA A 3 -11.13 12.86 32.59
CA ALA A 3 -11.05 12.35 31.22
C ALA A 3 -12.02 13.11 30.31
N ASP A 4 -11.71 13.18 29.01
CA ASP A 4 -12.66 13.70 28.03
C ASP A 4 -13.72 12.64 27.70
N VAL A 5 -13.29 11.40 27.45
CA VAL A 5 -14.19 10.29 27.14
C VAL A 5 -13.78 9.02 27.90
N VAL A 6 -14.78 8.35 28.48
CA VAL A 6 -14.65 6.98 28.99
C VAL A 6 -15.40 6.04 28.05
N TYR A 7 -14.72 5.03 27.53
CA TYR A 7 -15.31 3.94 26.75
C TYR A 7 -15.42 2.72 27.66
N ARG A 8 -16.63 2.19 27.85
CA ARG A 8 -16.91 1.07 28.77
C ARG A 8 -17.76 0.00 28.13
N ASN A 9 -17.93 -1.11 28.85
CA ASN A 9 -18.72 -2.27 28.41
C ASN A 9 -18.23 -2.76 27.05
N ALA A 10 -16.92 -2.99 26.92
CA ALA A 10 -16.28 -3.38 25.67
C ALA A 10 -15.45 -4.67 25.86
N ARG A 11 -15.11 -5.32 24.74
CA ARG A 11 -14.07 -6.36 24.68
C ARG A 11 -12.84 -5.77 24.02
N ILE A 12 -11.91 -5.25 24.83
CA ILE A 12 -10.74 -4.56 24.33
C ILE A 12 -9.62 -5.57 24.15
N LEU A 13 -9.10 -5.69 22.92
CA LEU A 13 -7.85 -6.35 22.60
C LEU A 13 -6.76 -5.27 22.55
N THR A 14 -6.05 -5.03 23.64
CA THR A 14 -5.14 -3.87 23.78
C THR A 14 -3.87 -3.99 22.92
N MET A 15 -3.54 -5.21 22.49
CA MET A 15 -2.26 -5.64 21.90
C MET A 15 -1.05 -5.53 22.84
N ASP A 16 -1.23 -5.09 24.09
CA ASP A 16 -0.17 -4.97 25.10
C ASP A 16 0.08 -6.34 25.76
N PRO A 17 1.29 -6.93 25.65
CA PRO A 17 1.62 -8.18 26.33
C PRO A 17 1.40 -8.15 27.85
N ALA A 18 1.55 -7.00 28.50
CA ALA A 18 1.35 -6.87 29.95
C ALA A 18 -0.13 -6.85 30.35
N ARG A 19 -1.02 -6.47 29.42
CA ARG A 19 -2.46 -6.41 29.64
C ARG A 19 -3.20 -6.69 28.35
N PRO A 20 -3.24 -7.94 27.85
CA PRO A 20 -3.72 -8.24 26.49
C PRO A 20 -5.21 -7.99 26.28
N ARG A 21 -6.00 -7.94 27.37
CA ARG A 21 -7.44 -7.71 27.34
C ARG A 21 -7.86 -6.69 28.41
N ALA A 22 -8.91 -5.94 28.13
CA ALA A 22 -9.57 -5.02 29.06
C ALA A 22 -11.06 -4.84 28.70
N GLU A 23 -11.80 -4.17 29.57
CA GLU A 23 -13.25 -3.94 29.50
C GLU A 23 -13.64 -2.46 29.38
N ALA A 24 -12.71 -1.55 29.70
CA ALA A 24 -12.86 -0.11 29.57
C ALA A 24 -11.51 0.60 29.32
N PHE A 25 -11.56 1.79 28.75
CA PHE A 25 -10.42 2.72 28.67
C PHE A 25 -10.91 4.17 28.66
N ALA A 26 -10.02 5.11 28.99
CA ALA A 26 -10.32 6.54 29.03
C ALA A 26 -9.32 7.33 28.20
N THR A 27 -9.78 8.43 27.60
CA THR A 27 -8.97 9.34 26.80
C THR A 27 -9.01 10.77 27.34
N LEU A 28 -7.91 11.49 27.12
CA LEU A 28 -7.77 12.93 27.36
C LEU A 28 -7.02 13.52 26.17
N GLY A 29 -7.64 14.47 25.48
CA GLY A 29 -7.16 14.93 24.18
C GLY A 29 -7.02 13.76 23.19
N ASP A 30 -5.84 13.63 22.61
CA ASP A 30 -5.52 12.60 21.62
C ASP A 30 -4.89 11.34 22.22
N ARG A 31 -4.88 11.18 23.56
CA ARG A 31 -4.20 10.06 24.24
C ARG A 31 -5.11 9.24 25.13
N VAL A 32 -4.77 7.97 25.27
CA VAL A 32 -5.28 7.07 26.29
C VAL A 32 -4.61 7.41 27.63
N VAL A 33 -5.40 7.57 28.69
CA VAL A 33 -4.91 7.91 30.04
C VAL A 33 -5.13 6.80 31.07
N ALA A 34 -6.10 5.91 30.83
CA ALA A 34 -6.35 4.74 31.66
C ALA A 34 -6.93 3.61 30.84
N VAL A 35 -6.67 2.37 31.27
CA VAL A 35 -7.19 1.13 30.66
C VAL A 35 -7.56 0.21 31.81
N GLY A 36 -8.62 -0.58 31.69
CA GLY A 36 -9.13 -1.48 32.73
C GLY A 36 -10.31 -0.89 33.50
N GLY A 37 -11.21 -1.74 34.00
CA GLY A 37 -12.44 -1.30 34.66
C GLY A 37 -12.19 -0.58 35.99
N HIS A 38 -11.26 -1.08 36.80
CA HIS A 38 -10.94 -0.46 38.10
C HIS A 38 -10.28 0.91 37.93
N GLU A 39 -9.29 1.02 37.05
CA GLU A 39 -8.56 2.27 36.79
C GLU A 39 -9.45 3.35 36.17
N VAL A 40 -10.42 2.94 35.36
CA VAL A 40 -11.37 3.85 34.72
C VAL A 40 -12.53 4.23 35.66
N ALA A 41 -12.98 3.33 36.54
CA ALA A 41 -14.12 3.59 37.44
C ALA A 41 -13.91 4.77 38.39
N GLY A 42 -12.66 5.09 38.73
CA GLY A 42 -12.31 6.23 39.58
C GLY A 42 -12.20 7.58 38.87
N LEU A 43 -12.42 7.63 37.55
CA LEU A 43 -12.28 8.85 36.75
C LEU A 43 -13.63 9.55 36.54
N SER A 44 -13.64 10.87 36.76
CA SER A 44 -14.63 11.78 36.18
C SER A 44 -14.40 11.89 34.67
N ALA A 45 -15.47 11.93 33.89
CA ALA A 45 -15.39 12.05 32.43
C ALA A 45 -16.43 13.03 31.89
N ARG A 46 -16.07 13.86 30.89
CA ARG A 46 -17.04 14.75 30.23
C ARG A 46 -18.12 13.96 29.48
N ARG A 47 -17.74 12.78 28.97
CA ARG A 47 -18.62 11.89 28.22
C ARG A 47 -18.30 10.44 28.55
N THR A 48 -19.34 9.60 28.61
CA THR A 48 -19.21 8.15 28.69
C THR A 48 -19.87 7.52 27.47
N VAL A 49 -19.15 6.63 26.80
CA VAL A 49 -19.63 5.85 25.66
C VAL A 49 -19.74 4.39 26.09
N ASP A 50 -20.94 3.84 25.97
CA ASP A 50 -21.20 2.41 26.19
C ASP A 50 -21.08 1.67 24.86
N LEU A 51 -20.09 0.77 24.76
CA LEU A 51 -19.82 0.04 23.54
C LEU A 51 -20.61 -1.27 23.42
N ALA A 52 -21.61 -1.51 24.29
CA ALA A 52 -22.57 -2.62 24.19
C ALA A 52 -21.93 -4.01 23.96
N GLY A 53 -20.78 -4.27 24.60
CA GLY A 53 -20.01 -5.51 24.51
C GLY A 53 -19.21 -5.69 23.22
N ARG A 54 -19.15 -4.67 22.34
CA ARG A 54 -18.41 -4.72 21.07
C ARG A 54 -16.91 -4.83 21.26
N CYS A 55 -16.22 -5.33 20.24
CA CYS A 55 -14.78 -5.51 20.30
C CYS A 55 -14.06 -4.21 19.92
N VAL A 56 -13.01 -3.87 20.64
CA VAL A 56 -12.15 -2.72 20.35
C VAL A 56 -10.71 -3.19 20.28
N LEU A 57 -9.94 -2.65 19.36
CA LEU A 57 -8.50 -2.84 19.29
C LEU A 57 -7.82 -1.56 18.81
N PRO A 58 -6.48 -1.43 18.93
CA PRO A 58 -5.76 -0.36 18.26
C PRO A 58 -6.15 -0.30 16.79
N GLY A 59 -6.24 0.90 16.24
CA GLY A 59 -6.56 1.08 14.83
C GLY A 59 -5.56 0.33 13.95
N PHE A 60 -6.03 -0.20 12.82
CA PHE A 60 -5.16 -0.92 11.91
C PHE A 60 -4.17 0.03 11.26
N HIS A 61 -2.97 -0.48 11.03
CA HIS A 61 -1.87 0.19 10.39
C HIS A 61 -1.49 -0.55 9.12
N ASP A 62 -1.55 0.14 7.98
CA ASP A 62 -1.07 -0.40 6.72
C ASP A 62 0.38 0.04 6.46
N ALA A 63 1.33 -0.87 6.63
CA ALA A 63 2.76 -0.53 6.55
C ALA A 63 3.31 -0.35 5.12
N HIS A 64 2.50 -0.65 4.11
CA HIS A 64 2.86 -0.49 2.70
C HIS A 64 1.59 -0.42 1.85
N ASN A 65 1.37 0.72 1.23
CA ASN A 65 0.26 0.94 0.31
C ASN A 65 0.59 2.07 -0.66
N HIS A 66 -0.25 2.23 -1.68
CA HIS A 66 -0.23 3.34 -2.62
C HIS A 66 -1.54 4.12 -2.52
N MET A 67 -1.66 4.96 -1.49
CA MET A 67 -2.85 5.74 -1.13
C MET A 67 -3.26 6.73 -2.23
N ALA A 68 -2.31 7.47 -2.81
CA ALA A 68 -2.61 8.39 -3.90
C ALA A 68 -3.11 7.63 -5.13
N TRP A 69 -2.44 6.54 -5.50
CA TRP A 69 -2.85 5.68 -6.61
C TRP A 69 -4.23 5.05 -6.36
N TYR A 70 -4.48 4.50 -5.17
CA TYR A 70 -5.78 3.96 -4.82
C TYR A 70 -6.87 5.03 -4.87
N GLY A 71 -6.61 6.20 -4.32
CA GLY A 71 -7.51 7.35 -4.36
C GLY A 71 -7.91 7.76 -5.77
N LEU A 72 -6.94 7.81 -6.69
CA LEU A 72 -7.18 8.08 -8.11
C LEU A 72 -8.04 6.98 -8.73
N SER A 73 -7.76 5.71 -8.41
CA SER A 73 -8.53 4.57 -8.93
C SER A 73 -9.99 4.55 -8.49
N LEU A 74 -10.32 5.14 -7.33
CA LEU A 74 -11.71 5.27 -6.87
C LEU A 74 -12.55 6.23 -7.74
N GLY A 75 -11.90 7.13 -8.46
CA GLY A 75 -12.54 8.04 -9.42
C GLY A 75 -12.66 7.46 -10.83
N GLU A 76 -12.13 6.26 -11.08
CA GLU A 76 -12.15 5.59 -12.37
C GLU A 76 -13.43 4.76 -12.55
N LEU A 77 -13.90 4.68 -13.79
CA LEU A 77 -14.95 3.73 -14.15
C LEU A 77 -14.42 2.30 -14.02
N ASP A 78 -15.07 1.52 -13.16
CA ASP A 78 -14.87 0.08 -13.06
C ASP A 78 -15.44 -0.61 -14.31
N LEU A 79 -14.53 -1.12 -15.15
CA LEU A 79 -14.80 -1.88 -16.36
C LEU A 79 -14.35 -3.34 -16.22
N SER A 80 -14.19 -3.84 -15.00
CA SER A 80 -13.74 -5.21 -14.74
C SER A 80 -14.72 -6.28 -15.25
N PRO A 81 -14.24 -7.52 -15.51
CA PRO A 81 -15.12 -8.66 -15.78
C PRO A 81 -16.12 -8.84 -14.64
N GLY A 82 -17.41 -8.70 -14.94
CA GLY A 82 -18.51 -8.64 -13.95
C GLY A 82 -19.22 -7.29 -13.88
N ARG A 83 -18.62 -6.23 -14.44
CA ARG A 83 -19.27 -4.93 -14.67
C ARG A 83 -19.66 -4.68 -16.11
N VAL A 84 -18.90 -5.27 -17.04
CA VAL A 84 -19.12 -5.22 -18.48
C VAL A 84 -18.97 -6.63 -19.04
N ALA A 85 -19.86 -6.99 -19.97
CA ALA A 85 -19.85 -8.26 -20.70
C ALA A 85 -19.65 -8.04 -22.21
N THR A 86 -19.86 -6.83 -22.70
CA THR A 86 -19.71 -6.42 -24.09
C THR A 86 -18.99 -5.07 -24.21
N VAL A 87 -18.44 -4.77 -25.40
CA VAL A 87 -17.87 -3.44 -25.68
C VAL A 87 -18.95 -2.34 -25.63
N GLU A 88 -20.20 -2.67 -25.92
CA GLU A 88 -21.36 -1.78 -25.78
C GLU A 88 -21.64 -1.42 -24.31
N ASP A 89 -21.45 -2.35 -23.37
CA ASP A 89 -21.55 -2.05 -21.93
C ASP A 89 -20.49 -1.03 -21.50
N VAL A 90 -19.28 -1.11 -22.09
CA VAL A 90 -18.22 -0.12 -21.88
C VAL A 90 -18.68 1.25 -22.35
N TYR A 91 -19.21 1.35 -23.57
CA TYR A 91 -19.72 2.62 -24.11
C TYR A 91 -20.89 3.17 -23.30
N GLU A 92 -21.81 2.32 -22.84
CA GLU A 92 -22.94 2.74 -22.00
C GLU A 92 -22.44 3.33 -20.68
N ARG A 93 -21.48 2.69 -20.03
CA ARG A 93 -20.86 3.22 -18.80
C ARG A 93 -20.17 4.55 -19.02
N VAL A 94 -19.41 4.69 -20.12
CA VAL A 94 -18.76 5.95 -20.49
C VAL A 94 -19.80 7.04 -20.76
N ALA A 95 -20.89 6.75 -21.45
CA ALA A 95 -21.95 7.71 -21.73
C ALA A 95 -22.69 8.17 -20.47
N ARG A 96 -22.96 7.24 -19.55
CA ARG A 96 -23.56 7.56 -18.25
C ARG A 96 -22.67 8.46 -17.40
N GLU A 97 -21.35 8.28 -17.47
CA GLU A 97 -20.39 9.13 -16.77
C GLU A 97 -20.27 10.51 -17.43
N ALA A 98 -20.21 10.55 -18.77
CA ALA A 98 -20.19 11.81 -19.54
C ALA A 98 -21.41 12.69 -19.22
N ALA A 99 -22.60 12.10 -19.07
CA ALA A 99 -23.81 12.83 -18.73
C ALA A 99 -23.79 13.49 -17.32
N ARG A 100 -22.86 13.11 -16.45
CA ARG A 100 -22.75 13.61 -15.06
C ARG A 100 -21.60 14.60 -14.86
N ARG A 101 -20.70 14.74 -15.85
CA ARG A 101 -19.51 15.59 -15.75
C ARG A 101 -19.64 16.85 -16.60
N PRO A 102 -19.06 17.98 -16.16
CA PRO A 102 -18.85 19.14 -17.02
C PRO A 102 -18.07 18.77 -18.30
N ALA A 103 -18.47 19.37 -19.44
CA ALA A 103 -17.79 19.17 -20.71
C ALA A 103 -16.29 19.50 -20.61
N GLY A 104 -15.46 18.68 -21.25
CA GLY A 104 -14.00 18.83 -21.23
C GLY A 104 -13.29 18.11 -20.07
N GLU A 105 -14.00 17.69 -19.02
CA GLU A 105 -13.41 16.85 -17.97
C GLU A 105 -13.08 15.45 -18.48
N TRP A 106 -11.96 14.90 -17.99
CA TRP A 106 -11.53 13.55 -18.31
C TRP A 106 -12.48 12.50 -17.76
N ILE A 107 -12.75 11.49 -18.59
CA ILE A 107 -13.37 10.23 -18.17
C ILE A 107 -12.28 9.15 -18.22
N THR A 108 -11.91 8.66 -17.06
CA THR A 108 -10.93 7.57 -16.91
C THR A 108 -11.64 6.30 -16.48
N GLY A 109 -11.23 5.16 -17.03
CA GLY A 109 -11.75 3.85 -16.66
C GLY A 109 -10.68 2.78 -16.68
N ALA A 110 -10.89 1.68 -15.98
CA ALA A 110 -9.92 0.60 -15.86
C ALA A 110 -10.56 -0.78 -15.74
N GLY A 111 -9.81 -1.79 -16.16
CA GLY A 111 -10.11 -3.19 -15.87
C GLY A 111 -10.82 -3.97 -16.97
N TYR A 112 -11.14 -3.35 -18.11
CA TYR A 112 -11.73 -4.08 -19.24
C TYR A 112 -10.74 -5.14 -19.76
N ASP A 113 -11.29 -6.25 -20.26
CA ASP A 113 -10.52 -7.37 -20.82
C ASP A 113 -11.24 -7.90 -22.06
N GLN A 114 -10.67 -7.66 -23.24
CA GLN A 114 -11.26 -8.10 -24.51
C GLN A 114 -11.41 -9.62 -24.62
N ASN A 115 -10.67 -10.39 -23.82
CA ASN A 115 -10.77 -11.86 -23.80
C ASN A 115 -11.94 -12.34 -22.93
N ARG A 116 -12.52 -11.45 -22.13
CA ARG A 116 -13.62 -11.73 -21.20
C ARG A 116 -14.88 -10.91 -21.50
N MET A 117 -14.91 -10.20 -22.61
CA MET A 117 -16.08 -9.46 -23.09
C MET A 117 -16.26 -9.65 -24.60
N ALA A 118 -17.51 -9.63 -25.08
CA ALA A 118 -17.81 -9.71 -26.51
C ALA A 118 -17.56 -8.35 -27.21
N GLY A 119 -17.23 -8.39 -28.51
CA GLY A 119 -17.03 -7.19 -29.33
C GLY A 119 -15.59 -6.66 -29.38
N GLY A 120 -14.64 -7.32 -28.72
CA GLY A 120 -13.21 -7.01 -28.82
C GLY A 120 -12.82 -5.73 -28.07
N HIS A 121 -11.84 -4.99 -28.57
CA HIS A 121 -11.40 -3.74 -27.94
C HIS A 121 -12.40 -2.59 -28.21
N PRO A 122 -12.60 -1.67 -27.24
CA PRO A 122 -13.22 -0.39 -27.53
C PRO A 122 -12.43 0.36 -28.61
N THR A 123 -13.10 1.25 -29.35
CA THR A 123 -12.49 2.07 -30.41
C THR A 123 -12.71 3.55 -30.16
N ALA A 124 -11.83 4.39 -30.71
CA ALA A 124 -11.95 5.85 -30.64
C ALA A 124 -13.33 6.32 -31.14
N ALA A 125 -13.77 5.82 -32.29
CA ALA A 125 -15.09 6.15 -32.84
C ALA A 125 -16.26 5.73 -31.94
N GLY A 126 -16.14 4.59 -31.23
CA GLY A 126 -17.13 4.18 -30.24
C GLY A 126 -17.19 5.10 -29.03
N LEU A 127 -16.02 5.50 -28.52
CA LEU A 127 -15.89 6.43 -27.40
C LEU A 127 -16.33 7.86 -27.78
N ASP A 128 -16.09 8.30 -29.01
CA ASP A 128 -16.56 9.60 -29.52
C ASP A 128 -18.09 9.67 -29.52
N ARG A 129 -18.77 8.57 -29.87
CA ARG A 129 -20.25 8.49 -29.78
C ARG A 129 -20.72 8.49 -28.33
N ALA A 130 -20.01 7.79 -27.44
CA ALA A 130 -20.39 7.68 -26.03
C ALA A 130 -20.18 8.99 -25.25
N ALA A 131 -19.11 9.73 -25.56
CA ALA A 131 -18.72 10.93 -24.83
C ALA A 131 -18.12 12.01 -25.77
N PRO A 132 -18.95 12.64 -26.63
CA PRO A 132 -18.47 13.53 -27.71
C PRO A 132 -17.79 14.81 -27.23
N HIS A 133 -17.98 15.19 -25.96
CA HIS A 133 -17.46 16.43 -25.37
C HIS A 133 -16.40 16.19 -24.28
N HIS A 134 -15.89 14.96 -24.14
CA HIS A 134 -14.95 14.60 -23.08
C HIS A 134 -13.74 13.87 -23.64
N PRO A 135 -12.51 14.14 -23.16
CA PRO A 135 -11.39 13.24 -23.38
C PRO A 135 -11.61 11.95 -22.57
N VAL A 136 -11.43 10.80 -23.23
CA VAL A 136 -11.64 9.47 -22.61
C VAL A 136 -10.36 8.65 -22.65
N TRP A 137 -10.01 8.03 -21.52
CA TRP A 137 -8.88 7.10 -21.41
C TRP A 137 -9.26 5.85 -20.61
N LEU A 138 -9.25 4.70 -21.27
CA LEU A 138 -9.62 3.41 -20.69
C LEU A 138 -8.40 2.49 -20.63
N LYS A 139 -8.01 2.08 -19.43
CA LYS A 139 -6.90 1.15 -19.20
C LYS A 139 -7.39 -0.29 -19.25
N HIS A 140 -6.67 -1.11 -19.98
CA HIS A 140 -6.91 -2.55 -20.01
C HIS A 140 -6.47 -3.20 -18.69
N THR A 141 -7.09 -4.32 -18.32
CA THR A 141 -6.79 -5.05 -17.08
C THR A 141 -5.32 -5.43 -16.92
N SER A 142 -4.61 -5.63 -18.03
CA SER A 142 -3.17 -5.96 -18.00
C SER A 142 -2.26 -4.78 -17.67
N GLY A 143 -2.71 -3.53 -17.82
CA GLY A 143 -1.85 -2.34 -17.77
C GLY A 143 -0.90 -2.16 -18.98
N HIS A 144 -0.81 -3.14 -19.89
CA HIS A 144 0.04 -3.11 -21.09
C HIS A 144 -0.61 -2.43 -22.30
N MET A 145 -1.85 -1.96 -22.16
CA MET A 145 -2.53 -1.23 -23.23
C MET A 145 -3.63 -0.33 -22.68
N CYS A 146 -3.98 0.68 -23.47
CA CYS A 146 -5.13 1.55 -23.21
C CYS A 146 -5.86 1.92 -24.49
N VAL A 147 -7.13 2.28 -24.38
CA VAL A 147 -7.91 2.86 -25.48
C VAL A 147 -8.26 4.32 -25.16
N VAL A 148 -8.10 5.19 -26.15
CA VAL A 148 -8.46 6.61 -26.07
C VAL A 148 -9.37 7.02 -27.23
N ASN A 149 -10.09 8.13 -27.05
CA ASN A 149 -10.97 8.69 -28.08
C ASN A 149 -10.25 9.69 -29.00
N SER A 150 -10.92 10.15 -30.06
CA SER A 150 -10.29 11.00 -31.09
C SER A 150 -9.75 12.33 -30.56
N PRO A 151 -10.43 13.05 -29.64
CA PRO A 151 -9.88 14.23 -28.99
C PRO A 151 -8.52 13.99 -28.32
N VAL A 152 -8.32 12.82 -27.70
CA VAL A 152 -7.06 12.49 -27.02
C VAL A 152 -5.98 12.11 -28.04
N LEU A 153 -6.31 11.31 -29.06
CA LEU A 153 -5.38 10.99 -30.16
C LEU A 153 -4.83 12.24 -30.84
N ALA A 154 -5.68 13.25 -31.05
CA ALA A 154 -5.28 14.53 -31.61
C ALA A 154 -4.34 15.30 -30.66
N ARG A 155 -4.65 15.36 -29.36
CA ARG A 155 -3.84 16.06 -28.35
C ARG A 155 -2.46 15.46 -28.14
N CYS A 156 -2.33 14.13 -28.19
CA CYS A 156 -1.04 13.44 -28.02
C CYS A 156 -0.27 13.23 -29.33
N GLY A 157 -0.80 13.66 -30.48
CA GLY A 157 -0.15 13.50 -31.78
C GLY A 157 -0.13 12.05 -32.32
N ALA A 158 -0.84 11.12 -31.68
CA ALA A 158 -0.89 9.71 -32.10
C ALA A 158 -1.52 9.52 -33.50
N GLY A 159 -2.25 10.53 -34.00
CA GLY A 159 -2.78 10.58 -35.37
C GLY A 159 -1.75 10.34 -36.47
N THR A 160 -0.55 10.90 -36.29
CA THR A 160 0.53 10.90 -37.31
C THR A 160 1.86 10.39 -36.80
N ALA A 161 2.00 10.19 -35.48
CA ALA A 161 3.23 9.65 -34.91
C ALA A 161 3.53 8.24 -35.46
N PRO A 162 4.82 7.89 -35.68
CA PRO A 162 5.20 6.50 -35.90
C PRO A 162 4.99 5.67 -34.62
N ASP A 163 5.05 4.35 -34.76
CA ASP A 163 5.11 3.47 -33.58
C ASP A 163 6.43 3.71 -32.83
N PRO A 164 6.41 3.91 -31.50
CA PRO A 164 7.66 4.06 -30.74
C PRO A 164 8.35 2.70 -30.59
N ASP A 165 9.66 2.73 -30.36
CA ASP A 165 10.40 1.52 -29.99
C ASP A 165 9.72 0.84 -28.80
N GLY A 166 9.49 -0.48 -28.92
CA GLY A 166 8.80 -1.26 -27.89
C GLY A 166 7.34 -0.86 -27.65
N GLY A 167 6.66 -0.23 -28.61
CA GLY A 167 5.23 0.10 -28.52
C GLY A 167 4.53 0.10 -29.86
N ARG A 168 3.19 0.16 -29.82
CA ARG A 168 2.37 0.14 -31.04
C ARG A 168 1.15 1.04 -30.92
N ILE A 169 0.94 1.88 -31.94
CA ILE A 169 -0.32 2.60 -32.18
C ILE A 169 -1.13 1.73 -33.14
N VAL A 170 -2.19 1.10 -32.64
CA VAL A 170 -3.00 0.20 -33.49
C VAL A 170 -3.80 1.03 -34.49
N ARG A 171 -3.66 0.69 -35.78
CA ARG A 171 -4.33 1.35 -36.91
C ARG A 171 -5.27 0.37 -37.61
N ASP A 172 -6.33 0.92 -38.19
CA ASP A 172 -7.28 0.16 -39.01
C ASP A 172 -6.73 -0.13 -40.42
N ALA A 173 -7.57 -0.75 -41.26
CA ALA A 173 -7.20 -1.11 -42.64
C ALA A 173 -6.91 0.10 -43.55
N PHE A 174 -7.35 1.31 -43.16
CA PHE A 174 -7.11 2.56 -43.88
C PHE A 174 -5.93 3.36 -43.30
N GLY A 175 -5.26 2.83 -42.27
CA GLY A 175 -4.14 3.48 -41.60
C GLY A 175 -4.54 4.49 -40.54
N ALA A 176 -5.83 4.63 -40.21
CA ALA A 176 -6.28 5.53 -39.15
C ALA A 176 -6.12 4.88 -37.76
N PRO A 177 -5.61 5.58 -36.73
CA PRO A 177 -5.50 5.02 -35.39
C PRO A 177 -6.86 4.64 -34.79
N THR A 178 -6.96 3.43 -34.26
CA THR A 178 -8.21 2.89 -33.68
C THR A 178 -8.50 3.42 -32.27
N GLY A 179 -7.54 4.10 -31.65
CA GLY A 179 -7.57 4.49 -30.24
C GLY A 179 -6.79 3.56 -29.32
N LEU A 180 -6.46 2.33 -29.75
CA LEU A 180 -5.71 1.36 -28.95
C LEU A 180 -4.19 1.62 -29.03
N LEU A 181 -3.58 1.86 -27.87
CA LEU A 181 -2.15 2.08 -27.68
C LEU A 181 -1.57 0.97 -26.80
N GLN A 182 -0.47 0.35 -27.25
CA GLN A 182 0.14 -0.80 -26.58
C GLN A 182 1.57 -0.48 -26.14
N GLU A 183 1.95 -1.03 -24.98
CA GLU A 183 3.27 -0.91 -24.38
C GLU A 183 3.74 0.56 -24.30
N ARG A 184 4.90 0.90 -24.89
CA ARG A 184 5.47 2.25 -24.85
C ARG A 184 4.64 3.31 -25.57
N ALA A 185 3.72 2.92 -26.47
CA ALA A 185 2.81 3.89 -27.11
C ALA A 185 1.86 4.57 -26.12
N GLN A 186 1.62 3.96 -24.96
CA GLN A 186 0.83 4.58 -23.89
C GLN A 186 1.48 5.86 -23.35
N GLU A 187 2.82 6.01 -23.45
CA GLU A 187 3.56 7.20 -22.99
C GLU A 187 3.04 8.50 -23.62
N LEU A 188 2.54 8.44 -24.86
CA LEU A 188 1.95 9.58 -25.57
C LEU A 188 0.75 10.18 -24.81
N VAL A 189 -0.09 9.32 -24.21
CA VAL A 189 -1.27 9.78 -23.44
C VAL A 189 -0.86 10.18 -22.03
N ARG A 190 0.11 9.47 -21.44
CA ARG A 190 0.64 9.79 -20.10
C ARG A 190 1.13 11.24 -20.04
N GLY A 191 1.79 11.74 -21.09
CA GLY A 191 2.25 13.13 -21.18
C GLY A 191 1.14 14.19 -21.16
N LEU A 192 -0.12 13.82 -21.39
CA LEU A 192 -1.28 14.72 -21.27
C LEU A 192 -1.90 14.75 -19.86
N LEU A 193 -1.58 13.75 -19.03
CA LEU A 193 -2.22 13.54 -17.73
C LEU A 193 -1.30 13.87 -16.56
N PHE A 194 0.00 13.59 -16.72
CA PHE A 194 0.98 13.81 -15.67
C PHE A 194 1.80 15.10 -15.90
N PRO A 195 2.24 15.76 -14.82
CA PRO A 195 1.89 15.49 -13.43
C PRO A 195 0.42 15.84 -13.13
N PHE A 196 -0.22 15.08 -12.24
CA PHE A 196 -1.57 15.43 -11.80
C PHE A 196 -1.57 16.76 -11.02
N PRO A 197 -2.64 17.57 -11.12
CA PRO A 197 -2.81 18.73 -10.25
C PRO A 197 -2.77 18.32 -8.77
N ALA A 198 -2.10 19.11 -7.93
CA ALA A 198 -1.99 18.82 -6.50
C ALA A 198 -3.36 18.69 -5.81
N ASP A 199 -4.33 19.55 -6.15
CA ASP A 199 -5.70 19.47 -5.63
C ASP A 199 -6.40 18.16 -6.01
N MET A 200 -6.18 17.65 -7.24
CA MET A 200 -6.70 16.36 -7.67
C MET A 200 -6.14 15.22 -6.81
N LEU A 201 -4.83 15.24 -6.56
CA LEU A 201 -4.16 14.29 -5.68
C LEU A 201 -4.64 14.40 -4.23
N ALA A 202 -4.84 15.62 -3.71
CA ALA A 202 -5.35 15.86 -2.36
C ALA A 202 -6.76 15.28 -2.19
N ARG A 203 -7.64 15.47 -3.18
CA ARG A 203 -8.98 14.87 -3.21
C ARG A 203 -8.95 13.35 -3.36
N ALA A 204 -8.03 12.82 -4.16
CA ALA A 204 -7.82 11.37 -4.30
C ALA A 204 -7.39 10.75 -2.97
N VAL A 205 -6.38 11.32 -2.31
CA VAL A 205 -5.92 10.92 -0.97
C VAL A 205 -7.08 11.01 0.04
N ALA A 206 -7.89 12.07 0.00
CA ALA A 206 -9.08 12.17 0.85
C ALA A 206 -10.10 11.06 0.60
N ALA A 207 -10.33 10.68 -0.67
CA ALA A 207 -11.22 9.58 -1.02
C ALA A 207 -10.71 8.23 -0.53
N ALA A 208 -9.41 7.94 -0.72
CA ALA A 208 -8.76 6.78 -0.13
C ALA A 208 -8.89 6.79 1.40
N GLY A 209 -8.67 7.94 2.04
CA GLY A 209 -8.72 8.07 3.50
C GLY A 209 -10.09 7.78 4.10
N ARG A 210 -11.18 8.20 3.43
CA ARG A 210 -12.55 7.82 3.84
C ARG A 210 -12.76 6.31 3.79
N ARG A 211 -12.24 5.66 2.74
CA ARG A 211 -12.32 4.20 2.63
C ARG A 211 -11.49 3.51 3.72
N TYR A 212 -10.29 4.01 3.99
CA TYR A 212 -9.42 3.47 5.03
C TYR A 212 -10.06 3.58 6.42
N ALA A 213 -10.72 4.71 6.72
CA ALA A 213 -11.46 4.89 7.96
C ALA A 213 -12.62 3.90 8.08
N ALA A 214 -13.36 3.62 7.00
CA ALA A 214 -14.42 2.61 7.00
C ALA A 214 -13.89 1.17 7.15
N GLU A 215 -12.60 0.94 6.97
CA GLU A 215 -11.93 -0.36 7.09
C GLU A 215 -11.12 -0.50 8.39
N GLY A 216 -11.23 0.44 9.33
CA GLY A 216 -10.54 0.37 10.62
C GLY A 216 -9.12 0.92 10.62
N ILE A 217 -8.66 1.53 9.53
CA ILE A 217 -7.27 1.97 9.35
C ILE A 217 -7.09 3.40 9.84
N THR A 218 -6.16 3.57 10.77
CA THR A 218 -5.83 4.85 11.41
C THR A 218 -4.47 5.40 10.97
N SER A 219 -3.56 4.53 10.50
CA SER A 219 -2.23 4.92 10.05
C SER A 219 -1.83 4.17 8.79
N VAL A 220 -1.13 4.84 7.88
CA VAL A 220 -0.61 4.23 6.65
C VAL A 220 0.81 4.69 6.34
N GLN A 221 1.52 3.88 5.57
CA GLN A 221 2.83 4.22 5.04
C GLN A 221 2.79 4.13 3.51
N GLU A 222 2.83 5.30 2.87
CA GLU A 222 2.74 5.50 1.42
C GLU A 222 4.09 5.16 0.78
N ALA A 223 4.11 4.18 -0.12
CA ALA A 223 5.33 3.66 -0.70
C ALA A 223 5.64 4.30 -2.07
N GLY A 224 6.52 5.30 -2.07
CA GLY A 224 7.07 5.88 -3.31
C GLY A 224 6.30 7.12 -3.78
N VAL A 225 6.51 8.24 -3.10
CA VAL A 225 6.05 9.57 -3.55
C VAL A 225 7.17 10.34 -4.23
N GLY A 226 6.79 11.31 -5.06
CA GLY A 226 7.72 12.29 -5.65
C GLY A 226 8.16 11.93 -7.07
N GLY A 227 8.22 10.65 -7.42
CA GLY A 227 8.70 10.22 -8.72
C GLY A 227 8.90 8.70 -8.80
N GLY A 228 9.65 8.29 -9.83
CA GLY A 228 9.92 6.88 -10.11
C GLY A 228 8.71 6.17 -10.73
N TRP A 229 8.51 4.91 -10.36
CA TRP A 229 7.46 4.07 -10.93
C TRP A 229 6.06 4.44 -10.41
N ILE A 230 5.94 4.77 -9.13
CA ILE A 230 4.65 5.00 -8.46
C ILE A 230 4.30 6.49 -8.42
N GLY A 231 5.22 7.32 -7.92
CA GLY A 231 5.03 8.76 -7.89
C GLY A 231 5.21 9.39 -9.27
N HIS A 232 4.51 10.49 -9.52
CA HIS A 232 4.47 11.16 -10.82
C HIS A 232 4.88 12.64 -10.75
N SER A 233 5.22 13.16 -9.57
CA SER A 233 5.67 14.55 -9.42
C SER A 233 6.38 14.84 -8.11
N GLY A 234 7.44 15.66 -8.14
CA GLY A 234 8.16 16.10 -6.94
C GLY A 234 7.31 16.93 -5.96
N VAL A 235 6.15 17.43 -6.40
CA VAL A 235 5.20 18.16 -5.54
C VAL A 235 4.12 17.28 -4.91
N GLU A 236 4.12 15.95 -5.10
CA GLU A 236 3.10 15.06 -4.53
C GLU A 236 2.97 15.19 -3.01
N VAL A 237 4.08 15.43 -2.31
CA VAL A 237 4.07 15.69 -0.87
C VAL A 237 3.17 16.89 -0.51
N ALA A 238 3.11 17.91 -1.36
CA ALA A 238 2.25 19.08 -1.16
C ALA A 238 0.75 18.72 -1.21
N ALA A 239 0.36 17.71 -1.98
CA ALA A 239 -1.02 17.23 -1.99
C ALA A 239 -1.44 16.61 -0.65
N TYR A 240 -0.53 15.88 0.02
CA TYR A 240 -0.77 15.37 1.37
C TYR A 240 -0.78 16.50 2.42
N GLN A 241 0.07 17.52 2.26
CA GLN A 241 0.04 18.72 3.10
C GLN A 241 -1.28 19.45 2.95
N GLN A 242 -1.72 19.71 1.72
CA GLN A 242 -3.02 20.32 1.43
C GLN A 242 -4.17 19.51 2.07
N ALA A 243 -4.22 18.19 1.83
CA ALA A 243 -5.27 17.33 2.41
C ALA A 243 -5.25 17.33 3.95
N ARG A 244 -4.09 17.48 4.58
CA ARG A 244 -3.98 17.64 6.04
C ARG A 244 -4.47 19.01 6.49
N ASP A 245 -4.03 20.08 5.83
CA ASP A 245 -4.33 21.46 6.21
C ASP A 245 -5.82 21.80 6.02
N GLU A 246 -6.48 21.15 5.06
CA GLU A 246 -7.92 21.20 4.84
C GLU A 246 -8.74 20.18 5.69
N ASP A 247 -8.08 19.43 6.57
CA ASP A 247 -8.65 18.35 7.41
C ASP A 247 -9.39 17.25 6.60
N TRP A 248 -8.97 17.00 5.37
CA TRP A 248 -9.51 15.94 4.51
C TRP A 248 -8.82 14.59 4.70
N LEU A 249 -7.70 14.56 5.43
CA LEU A 249 -6.87 13.38 5.66
C LEU A 249 -7.13 12.78 7.05
N PRO A 250 -8.01 11.76 7.18
CA PRO A 250 -8.33 11.20 8.50
C PRO A 250 -7.15 10.42 9.10
N GLN A 251 -6.38 9.71 8.28
CA GLN A 251 -5.26 8.87 8.73
C GLN A 251 -4.01 9.67 9.10
N ARG A 252 -3.14 9.01 9.86
CA ARG A 252 -1.74 9.39 10.03
C ARG A 252 -0.91 8.81 8.90
N VAL A 253 -0.20 9.64 8.16
CA VAL A 253 0.53 9.21 6.95
C VAL A 253 2.04 9.36 7.14
N THR A 254 2.76 8.27 6.86
CA THR A 254 4.22 8.27 6.73
C THR A 254 4.57 8.12 5.25
N LEU A 255 5.16 9.14 4.65
CA LEU A 255 5.49 9.17 3.22
C LEU A 255 6.86 8.57 2.98
N MET A 256 6.96 7.54 2.14
CA MET A 256 8.24 7.05 1.64
C MET A 256 8.59 7.72 0.33
N VAL A 257 9.65 8.53 0.34
CA VAL A 257 10.10 9.27 -0.84
C VAL A 257 10.78 8.30 -1.80
N ALA A 258 10.45 8.35 -3.09
CA ALA A 258 11.13 7.51 -4.09
C ALA A 258 12.64 7.85 -4.15
N SER A 259 13.51 6.85 -4.33
CA SER A 259 14.94 7.09 -4.48
C SER A 259 15.27 7.97 -5.68
N ASP A 260 14.43 7.93 -6.72
CA ASP A 260 14.56 8.66 -7.97
C ASP A 260 14.54 10.18 -7.81
N VAL A 261 13.97 10.70 -6.73
CA VAL A 261 13.96 12.14 -6.45
C VAL A 261 15.10 12.60 -5.55
N LEU A 262 15.91 11.66 -5.04
CA LEU A 262 17.11 12.03 -4.30
C LEU A 262 18.16 12.58 -5.25
N HIS A 263 18.75 13.71 -4.89
CA HIS A 263 19.79 14.36 -5.66
C HIS A 263 20.95 14.82 -4.76
N PRO A 264 22.13 15.08 -5.34
CA PRO A 264 23.25 15.63 -4.58
C PRO A 264 22.88 16.97 -3.93
N LEU A 265 23.18 17.11 -2.64
CA LEU A 265 23.02 18.36 -1.90
C LEU A 265 24.37 19.06 -1.77
N GLU A 266 24.39 20.37 -1.97
CA GLU A 266 25.55 21.20 -1.63
C GLU A 266 25.72 21.21 -0.11
N ALA A 267 26.69 20.44 0.36
CA ALA A 267 27.00 20.27 1.77
C ALA A 267 28.51 20.22 1.97
N HIS A 268 28.96 20.52 3.18
CA HIS A 268 30.38 20.48 3.49
C HIS A 268 30.92 19.05 3.30
N GLU A 269 32.12 18.92 2.75
CA GLU A 269 33.16 18.13 3.42
C GLU A 269 32.78 16.89 4.26
N SER A 270 32.65 17.20 5.53
CA SER A 270 32.37 16.30 6.63
C SER A 270 30.93 15.83 6.71
N ASP A 271 30.01 16.49 6.00
CA ASP A 271 28.58 16.23 6.18
C ASP A 271 28.20 14.91 5.53
N PRO A 272 27.48 14.03 6.26
CA PRO A 272 27.02 12.76 5.71
C PRO A 272 25.78 12.92 4.80
N TYR A 273 25.11 14.08 4.85
CA TYR A 273 23.81 14.37 4.23
C TYR A 273 23.93 14.90 2.79
N ARG A 274 24.76 14.26 1.97
CA ARG A 274 25.08 14.73 0.61
C ARG A 274 24.14 14.19 -0.48
N LEU A 275 23.19 13.34 -0.11
CA LEU A 275 22.17 12.79 -0.99
C LEU A 275 20.82 12.89 -0.27
N GLY A 276 19.86 13.58 -0.87
CA GLY A 276 18.58 13.82 -0.21
C GLY A 276 17.59 14.52 -1.10
N ILE A 277 16.55 15.06 -0.48
CA ILE A 277 15.73 16.11 -1.06
C ILE A 277 16.17 17.47 -0.49
N ASP A 278 15.67 18.57 -1.06
CA ASP A 278 16.04 19.92 -0.65
C ASP A 278 15.94 20.15 0.88
N LEU A 279 16.76 21.07 1.38
CA LEU A 279 16.85 21.44 2.80
C LEU A 279 17.35 20.34 3.74
N GLY A 280 17.88 19.23 3.20
CA GLY A 280 18.42 18.13 4.02
C GLY A 280 17.34 17.37 4.81
N ILE A 281 16.09 17.44 4.36
CA ILE A 281 14.97 16.69 4.95
C ILE A 281 15.26 15.20 4.80
N ARG A 282 14.99 14.44 5.88
CA ARG A 282 15.22 12.99 5.97
C ARG A 282 14.19 12.30 6.84
N THR A 283 14.29 10.97 6.95
CA THR A 283 13.42 10.14 7.80
C THR A 283 13.21 10.75 9.18
N GLY A 284 11.93 10.90 9.56
CA GLY A 284 11.47 11.41 10.84
C GLY A 284 10.99 12.88 10.80
N PHE A 285 11.22 13.62 9.72
CA PHE A 285 10.76 15.00 9.60
C PHE A 285 9.23 15.08 9.46
N GLY A 286 8.58 15.97 10.22
CA GLY A 286 7.12 16.10 10.29
C GLY A 286 6.60 15.80 11.69
N ASP A 287 5.33 15.39 11.78
CA ASP A 287 4.64 15.22 13.06
C ASP A 287 3.92 13.86 13.17
N ASP A 288 2.98 13.77 14.11
CA ASP A 288 2.16 12.56 14.32
C ASP A 288 1.03 12.39 13.30
N ARG A 289 0.77 13.37 12.44
CA ARG A 289 -0.28 13.33 11.40
C ARG A 289 0.33 13.11 10.01
N LEU A 290 1.39 13.82 9.67
CA LEU A 290 2.08 13.70 8.39
C LEU A 290 3.60 13.82 8.58
N ARG A 291 4.34 12.81 8.12
CA ARG A 291 5.81 12.78 8.24
C ARG A 291 6.48 12.13 7.03
N ILE A 292 7.74 12.48 6.84
CA ILE A 292 8.68 11.81 5.94
C ILE A 292 9.25 10.56 6.64
N GLY A 293 9.08 9.42 6.01
CA GLY A 293 9.54 8.10 6.44
C GLY A 293 10.81 7.66 5.73
N ALA A 294 10.84 6.38 5.35
CA ALA A 294 11.95 5.78 4.61
C ALA A 294 12.09 6.37 3.20
N VAL A 295 13.25 6.18 2.56
CA VAL A 295 13.33 6.24 1.09
C VAL A 295 12.91 4.89 0.51
N LYS A 296 12.09 4.89 -0.53
CA LYS A 296 11.66 3.71 -1.29
C LYS A 296 12.64 3.45 -2.43
N VAL A 297 13.24 2.26 -2.46
CA VAL A 297 14.13 1.77 -3.53
C VAL A 297 13.47 0.58 -4.21
N PHE A 298 13.58 0.46 -5.53
CA PHE A 298 13.16 -0.72 -6.29
C PHE A 298 14.36 -1.55 -6.74
N SER A 299 14.46 -2.82 -6.29
CA SER A 299 15.60 -3.68 -6.65
C SER A 299 15.29 -4.70 -7.75
N ASP A 300 14.07 -5.22 -7.84
CA ASP A 300 13.66 -6.22 -8.83
C ASP A 300 12.21 -6.02 -9.34
N GLY A 301 11.74 -6.96 -10.16
CA GLY A 301 10.37 -6.99 -10.68
C GLY A 301 9.37 -7.66 -9.73
N SER A 302 8.40 -8.36 -10.29
CA SER A 302 7.32 -9.03 -9.55
C SER A 302 7.34 -10.55 -9.73
N LEU A 303 6.89 -11.27 -8.70
CA LEU A 303 6.71 -12.72 -8.78
C LEU A 303 5.52 -13.09 -9.68
N ILE A 304 4.45 -12.28 -9.64
CA ILE A 304 3.25 -12.46 -10.47
C ILE A 304 3.61 -12.38 -11.96
N GLY A 305 4.48 -11.44 -12.34
CA GLY A 305 4.93 -11.27 -13.73
C GLY A 305 6.15 -12.08 -14.12
N ARG A 306 6.69 -12.96 -13.25
CA ARG A 306 7.94 -13.72 -13.48
C ARG A 306 9.13 -12.80 -13.83
N THR A 307 9.22 -11.69 -13.12
CA THR A 307 10.29 -10.67 -13.30
C THR A 307 11.09 -10.40 -12.03
N SER A 308 10.67 -10.93 -10.88
CA SER A 308 11.47 -10.87 -9.64
C SER A 308 12.80 -11.60 -9.81
N ALA A 309 13.89 -11.04 -9.26
CA ALA A 309 15.23 -11.60 -9.47
C ALA A 309 15.42 -12.83 -8.57
N MET A 310 15.46 -14.00 -9.19
CA MET A 310 15.57 -15.30 -8.52
C MET A 310 16.99 -15.86 -8.60
N CYS A 311 17.38 -16.73 -7.65
CA CYS A 311 18.67 -17.44 -7.75
C CYS A 311 18.69 -18.49 -8.87
N CYS A 312 17.51 -19.02 -9.24
CA CYS A 312 17.30 -20.04 -10.24
C CYS A 312 15.97 -19.82 -10.97
N ASP A 313 15.82 -20.51 -12.09
CA ASP A 313 14.70 -20.33 -13.03
C ASP A 313 13.34 -20.47 -12.32
N PHE A 314 12.31 -19.76 -12.80
CA PHE A 314 10.93 -20.05 -12.38
C PHE A 314 10.56 -21.48 -12.78
N ALA A 315 9.79 -22.16 -11.94
CA ALA A 315 9.44 -23.56 -12.16
C ALA A 315 8.50 -23.75 -13.36
N ASP A 316 7.68 -22.73 -13.66
CA ASP A 316 6.73 -22.71 -14.79
C ASP A 316 7.27 -21.94 -16.01
N ASP A 317 8.48 -21.38 -15.94
CA ASP A 317 9.12 -20.64 -17.03
C ASP A 317 10.66 -20.90 -17.06
N PRO A 318 11.09 -22.08 -17.55
CA PRO A 318 12.50 -22.47 -17.60
C PRO A 318 13.35 -21.50 -18.44
N GLY A 319 14.54 -21.16 -17.95
CA GLY A 319 15.43 -20.17 -18.54
C GLY A 319 15.19 -18.72 -18.07
N ASN A 320 14.08 -18.44 -17.38
CA ASN A 320 13.79 -17.11 -16.85
C ASN A 320 14.11 -17.03 -15.34
N ARG A 321 15.02 -16.13 -14.95
CA ARG A 321 15.38 -15.83 -13.55
C ARG A 321 14.96 -14.43 -13.09
N GLY A 322 14.12 -13.75 -13.87
CA GLY A 322 13.80 -12.34 -13.70
C GLY A 322 15.03 -11.43 -13.82
N TYR A 323 14.90 -10.20 -13.34
CA TYR A 323 15.96 -9.19 -13.46
C TYR A 323 15.99 -8.25 -12.27
N LEU A 324 17.16 -7.63 -12.07
CA LEU A 324 17.32 -6.49 -11.17
C LEU A 324 17.05 -5.19 -11.95
N GLN A 325 16.40 -4.22 -11.32
CA GLN A 325 16.06 -2.93 -11.94
C GLN A 325 17.30 -2.12 -12.33
N ALA A 326 18.41 -2.34 -11.63
CA ALA A 326 19.72 -1.78 -11.93
C ALA A 326 20.82 -2.80 -11.60
N GLY A 327 22.06 -2.50 -11.98
CA GLY A 327 23.20 -3.35 -11.63
C GLY A 327 23.36 -3.49 -10.11
N GLU A 328 23.88 -4.64 -9.64
CA GLU A 328 24.03 -4.91 -8.20
C GLU A 328 24.87 -3.86 -7.47
N GLU A 329 25.95 -3.38 -8.11
CA GLU A 329 26.81 -2.34 -7.55
C GLU A 329 26.10 -0.98 -7.49
N GLU A 330 25.29 -0.64 -8.48
CA GLU A 330 24.51 0.58 -8.53
C GLU A 330 23.42 0.59 -7.44
N LEU A 331 22.65 -0.49 -7.33
CA LEU A 331 21.67 -0.67 -6.25
C LEU A 331 22.35 -0.57 -4.87
N THR A 332 23.50 -1.22 -4.71
CA THR A 332 24.29 -1.14 -3.49
C THR A 332 24.77 0.28 -3.19
N ALA A 333 25.24 1.01 -4.21
CA ALA A 333 25.69 2.38 -4.06
C ALA A 333 24.56 3.31 -3.62
N THR A 334 23.37 3.20 -4.25
CA THR A 334 22.17 3.96 -3.88
C THR A 334 21.76 3.69 -2.44
N ILE A 335 21.67 2.41 -2.03
CA ILE A 335 21.32 2.02 -0.67
C ILE A 335 22.33 2.56 0.36
N VAL A 336 23.62 2.39 0.10
CA VAL A 336 24.69 2.85 1.02
C VAL A 336 24.71 4.38 1.12
N ALA A 337 24.48 5.09 0.02
CA ALA A 337 24.43 6.55 0.00
C ALA A 337 23.22 7.08 0.78
N ALA A 338 22.03 6.53 0.56
CA ALA A 338 20.83 6.90 1.31
C ALA A 338 20.97 6.59 2.82
N HIS A 339 21.50 5.41 3.16
CA HIS A 339 21.81 5.06 4.53
C HIS A 339 22.74 6.07 5.22
N ARG A 340 23.84 6.44 4.54
CA ARG A 340 24.81 7.43 5.03
C ARG A 340 24.13 8.79 5.26
N ALA A 341 23.25 9.19 4.36
CA ALA A 341 22.49 10.43 4.46
C ALA A 341 21.37 10.41 5.51
N GLY A 342 21.30 9.38 6.36
CA GLY A 342 20.40 9.33 7.51
C GLY A 342 18.99 8.84 7.20
N TRP A 343 18.74 8.33 5.98
CA TRP A 343 17.46 7.72 5.63
C TRP A 343 17.32 6.33 6.24
N GLN A 344 16.13 5.98 6.74
CA GLN A 344 15.70 4.58 6.74
C GLN A 344 15.50 4.19 5.27
N VAL A 345 15.99 3.01 4.86
CA VAL A 345 15.88 2.54 3.48
C VAL A 345 14.84 1.41 3.44
N ALA A 346 13.84 1.56 2.58
CA ALA A 346 12.79 0.59 2.32
C ALA A 346 12.94 0.07 0.89
N THR A 347 13.50 -1.12 0.74
CA THR A 347 13.80 -1.66 -0.59
C THR A 347 12.78 -2.72 -0.96
N HIS A 348 12.10 -2.54 -2.09
CA HIS A 348 11.35 -3.61 -2.76
C HIS A 348 12.31 -4.71 -3.17
N ALA A 349 12.13 -5.90 -2.62
CA ALA A 349 12.81 -7.12 -3.04
C ALA A 349 11.87 -8.32 -2.89
N ILE A 350 11.51 -8.93 -4.01
CA ILE A 350 10.60 -10.07 -4.04
C ILE A 350 11.38 -11.38 -4.17
N GLY A 351 12.26 -11.46 -5.15
CA GLY A 351 13.03 -12.67 -5.42
C GLY A 351 14.19 -12.86 -4.45
N ASP A 352 14.59 -14.12 -4.24
CA ASP A 352 15.63 -14.45 -3.26
C ASP A 352 17.01 -13.90 -3.64
N ARG A 353 17.33 -13.75 -4.93
CA ARG A 353 18.56 -13.05 -5.35
C ARG A 353 18.49 -11.56 -5.01
N ALA A 354 17.36 -10.90 -5.24
CA ALA A 354 17.17 -9.50 -4.86
C ALA A 354 17.34 -9.29 -3.35
N VAL A 355 16.72 -10.15 -2.54
CA VAL A 355 16.86 -10.14 -1.07
C VAL A 355 18.34 -10.24 -0.65
N ASP A 356 19.13 -11.11 -1.29
CA ASP A 356 20.55 -11.23 -0.99
C ASP A 356 21.38 -9.99 -1.33
N VAL A 357 21.11 -9.35 -2.47
CA VAL A 357 21.77 -8.10 -2.87
C VAL A 357 21.46 -7.00 -1.86
N VAL A 358 20.18 -6.84 -1.50
CA VAL A 358 19.72 -5.82 -0.54
C VAL A 358 20.32 -6.03 0.85
N LEU A 359 20.31 -7.27 1.37
CA LEU A 359 20.91 -7.59 2.66
C LEU A 359 22.42 -7.30 2.68
N SER A 360 23.11 -7.58 1.57
CA SER A 360 24.54 -7.29 1.44
C SER A 360 24.82 -5.78 1.37
N ALA A 361 23.94 -5.01 0.73
CA ALA A 361 24.00 -3.57 0.72
C ALA A 361 23.78 -2.96 2.11
N TYR A 362 22.78 -3.45 2.88
CA TYR A 362 22.55 -3.03 4.26
C TYR A 362 23.72 -3.38 5.19
N GLU A 363 24.27 -4.58 5.06
CA GLU A 363 25.46 -5.01 5.82
C GLU A 363 26.69 -4.13 5.49
N ARG A 364 26.91 -3.81 4.21
CA ARG A 364 27.96 -2.89 3.78
C ARG A 364 27.75 -1.48 4.32
N ALA A 365 26.51 -0.99 4.30
CA ALA A 365 26.14 0.33 4.81
C ALA A 365 26.44 0.43 6.31
N GLN A 366 25.96 -0.52 7.11
CA GLN A 366 26.21 -0.58 8.56
C GLN A 366 27.70 -0.76 8.90
N ARG A 367 28.45 -1.54 8.12
CA ARG A 367 29.90 -1.68 8.33
C ARG A 367 30.66 -0.38 8.08
N ARG A 368 30.26 0.38 7.06
CA ARG A 368 30.98 1.60 6.65
C ARG A 368 30.54 2.83 7.44
N TYR A 369 29.26 2.90 7.79
CA TYR A 369 28.64 4.04 8.47
C TYR A 369 27.70 3.56 9.58
N PRO A 370 28.22 2.98 10.68
CA PRO A 370 27.38 2.37 11.70
C PRO A 370 26.31 3.33 12.25
N ARG A 371 25.05 2.91 12.20
CA ARG A 371 23.92 3.58 12.86
C ARG A 371 23.32 2.64 13.92
N PRO A 372 22.92 3.18 15.09
CA PRO A 372 22.43 2.34 16.19
C PRO A 372 21.08 1.68 15.88
N ASP A 373 20.19 2.37 15.17
CA ASP A 373 18.83 1.91 14.92
C ASP A 373 18.34 2.32 13.51
N PRO A 374 18.96 1.83 12.42
CA PRO A 374 18.61 2.22 11.06
C PRO A 374 17.29 1.60 10.57
N ARG A 375 16.84 0.50 11.22
CA ARG A 375 15.65 -0.32 10.92
C ARG A 375 15.30 -0.39 9.44
N HIS A 376 16.29 -0.71 8.60
CA HIS A 376 16.04 -0.84 7.18
C HIS A 376 15.03 -1.94 6.90
N ARG A 377 14.28 -1.75 5.82
CA ARG A 377 13.13 -2.57 5.50
C ARG A 377 13.32 -3.28 4.17
N ILE A 378 12.76 -4.47 4.08
CA ILE A 378 12.59 -5.16 2.81
C ILE A 378 11.10 -5.26 2.55
N GLU A 379 10.64 -4.49 1.57
CA GLU A 379 9.25 -4.52 1.14
C GLU A 379 8.96 -5.80 0.38
N HIS A 380 7.78 -6.39 0.63
CA HIS A 380 7.39 -7.75 0.24
C HIS A 380 8.16 -8.83 0.99
N CYS A 381 9.49 -8.85 0.84
CA CYS A 381 10.35 -9.92 1.38
C CYS A 381 9.78 -11.30 1.03
N ALA A 382 9.30 -11.44 -0.21
CA ALA A 382 8.35 -12.48 -0.58
C ALA A 382 9.02 -13.86 -0.57
N VAL A 383 10.14 -14.05 -1.26
CA VAL A 383 10.84 -15.33 -1.31
C VAL A 383 12.13 -15.24 -0.50
N THR A 384 12.12 -15.85 0.68
CA THR A 384 13.25 -15.73 1.63
C THR A 384 13.74 -17.10 2.07
N SER A 385 14.99 -17.46 1.73
CA SER A 385 15.61 -18.70 2.18
C SER A 385 15.88 -18.70 3.70
N PRO A 386 16.03 -19.87 4.35
CA PRO A 386 16.37 -19.93 5.78
C PRO A 386 17.62 -19.12 6.16
N ARG A 387 18.67 -19.16 5.33
CA ARG A 387 19.90 -18.38 5.51
C ARG A 387 19.62 -16.88 5.48
N GLN A 388 18.73 -16.42 4.61
CA GLN A 388 18.35 -15.00 4.53
C GLN A 388 17.52 -14.58 5.74
N VAL A 389 16.66 -15.44 6.28
CA VAL A 389 15.96 -15.18 7.54
C VAL A 389 16.97 -14.92 8.69
N GLU A 390 18.03 -15.73 8.79
CA GLU A 390 19.09 -15.53 9.79
C GLU A 390 19.82 -14.19 9.59
N ARG A 391 20.09 -13.81 8.34
CA ARG A 391 20.70 -12.51 8.03
C ARG A 391 19.78 -11.35 8.41
N ILE A 392 18.48 -11.44 8.12
CA ILE A 392 17.48 -10.42 8.48
C ILE A 392 17.48 -10.21 10.00
N VAL A 393 17.42 -11.31 10.77
CA VAL A 393 17.46 -11.28 12.25
C VAL A 393 18.75 -10.62 12.74
N ARG A 394 19.92 -11.05 12.24
CA ARG A 394 21.23 -10.53 12.64
C ARG A 394 21.38 -9.03 12.36
N LEU A 395 20.87 -8.58 11.21
CA LEU A 395 21.00 -7.19 10.77
C LEU A 395 19.93 -6.26 11.37
N GLY A 396 18.92 -6.81 12.06
CA GLY A 396 17.77 -6.02 12.55
C GLY A 396 16.93 -5.42 11.42
N VAL A 397 16.85 -6.12 10.28
CA VAL A 397 16.06 -5.70 9.12
C VAL A 397 14.59 -6.05 9.34
N ILE A 398 13.69 -5.18 8.89
CA ILE A 398 12.24 -5.34 9.03
C ILE A 398 11.65 -5.91 7.73
N PRO A 399 11.17 -7.17 7.70
CA PRO A 399 10.49 -7.72 6.55
C PRO A 399 9.03 -7.22 6.50
N VAL A 400 8.57 -6.69 5.37
CA VAL A 400 7.22 -6.11 5.21
C VAL A 400 6.38 -6.95 4.24
N PRO A 401 5.75 -8.04 4.71
CA PRO A 401 4.92 -8.91 3.88
C PRO A 401 3.51 -8.36 3.66
N GLN A 402 2.87 -8.79 2.56
CA GLN A 402 1.47 -8.51 2.29
C GLN A 402 0.63 -9.77 2.44
N GLY A 403 -0.30 -9.76 3.40
CA GLY A 403 -1.17 -10.92 3.66
C GLY A 403 -2.05 -11.24 2.45
N SER A 404 -2.72 -10.23 1.88
CA SER A 404 -3.66 -10.41 0.77
C SER A 404 -3.03 -11.01 -0.48
N LEU A 405 -1.73 -10.78 -0.73
CA LEU A 405 -1.01 -11.38 -1.87
C LEU A 405 -0.92 -12.91 -1.77
N VAL A 406 -0.82 -13.47 -0.55
CA VAL A 406 -0.89 -14.93 -0.32
C VAL A 406 -2.22 -15.49 -0.79
N ARG A 407 -3.32 -14.74 -0.61
CA ARG A 407 -4.65 -15.17 -1.03
C ARG A 407 -4.84 -14.98 -2.54
N GLU A 408 -4.69 -13.76 -3.02
CA GLU A 408 -5.11 -13.37 -4.37
C GLU A 408 -4.17 -13.85 -5.47
N ALA A 409 -2.87 -13.94 -5.18
CA ALA A 409 -1.84 -14.34 -6.15
C ALA A 409 -1.14 -15.66 -5.79
N GLY A 410 -1.49 -16.29 -4.66
CA GLY A 410 -0.74 -17.41 -4.11
C GLY A 410 -0.73 -18.68 -4.98
N ASP A 411 -1.77 -18.95 -5.77
CA ASP A 411 -1.77 -20.09 -6.71
C ASP A 411 -0.69 -19.93 -7.78
N GLY A 412 -0.66 -18.76 -8.43
CA GLY A 412 0.35 -18.43 -9.44
C GLY A 412 1.75 -18.32 -8.87
N MET A 413 1.90 -17.87 -7.61
CA MET A 413 3.20 -17.88 -6.91
C MET A 413 3.67 -19.30 -6.60
N ALA A 414 2.76 -20.21 -6.22
CA ALA A 414 3.11 -21.62 -5.98
C ALA A 414 3.61 -22.29 -7.26
N GLU A 415 2.97 -21.99 -8.39
CA GLU A 415 3.36 -22.47 -9.73
C GLU A 415 4.73 -21.90 -10.13
N ALA A 416 4.94 -20.60 -9.97
CA ALA A 416 6.21 -19.95 -10.29
C ALA A 416 7.41 -20.48 -9.47
N LEU A 417 7.18 -20.84 -8.21
CA LEU A 417 8.26 -21.25 -7.31
C LEU A 417 8.54 -22.76 -7.34
N GLY A 418 7.53 -23.56 -7.68
CA GLY A 418 7.59 -25.02 -7.52
C GLY A 418 7.55 -25.45 -6.05
N SER A 419 7.46 -26.75 -5.82
CA SER A 419 7.25 -27.32 -4.48
C SER A 419 8.34 -26.96 -3.48
N GLU A 420 9.61 -26.92 -3.88
CA GLU A 420 10.73 -26.66 -2.97
C GLU A 420 10.75 -25.21 -2.45
N ARG A 421 10.61 -24.22 -3.35
CA ARG A 421 10.70 -22.79 -2.99
C ARG A 421 9.37 -22.20 -2.55
N ALA A 422 8.22 -22.81 -2.85
CA ALA A 422 6.92 -22.32 -2.40
C ALA A 422 6.85 -22.19 -0.86
N HIS A 423 7.60 -23.03 -0.11
CA HIS A 423 7.73 -22.95 1.34
C HIS A 423 8.49 -21.71 1.84
N TRP A 424 9.19 -20.97 0.96
CA TRP A 424 9.91 -19.74 1.30
C TRP A 424 9.06 -18.48 1.13
N CYS A 425 7.83 -18.63 0.66
CA CYS A 425 6.96 -17.51 0.33
C CYS A 425 6.33 -16.87 1.59
N TYR A 426 6.54 -15.57 1.81
CA TYR A 426 5.97 -14.75 2.91
C TYR A 426 6.10 -15.40 4.30
N ARG A 427 7.33 -15.52 4.80
CA ARG A 427 7.67 -16.32 5.99
C ARG A 427 7.38 -15.66 7.34
N VAL A 428 6.14 -15.22 7.54
CA VAL A 428 5.73 -14.45 8.74
C VAL A 428 6.09 -15.16 10.03
N ARG A 429 5.74 -16.46 10.17
CA ARG A 429 6.03 -17.21 11.40
C ARG A 429 7.53 -17.33 11.67
N SER A 430 8.31 -17.62 10.64
CA SER A 430 9.77 -17.72 10.77
C SER A 430 10.43 -16.46 11.33
N PHE A 431 9.84 -15.28 11.09
CA PHE A 431 10.28 -14.01 11.65
C PHE A 431 9.74 -13.79 13.06
N THR A 432 8.43 -13.99 13.28
CA THR A 432 7.81 -13.75 14.59
C THR A 432 8.35 -14.68 15.68
N ASP A 433 8.61 -15.95 15.35
CA ASP A 433 9.18 -16.95 16.28
C ASP A 433 10.60 -16.57 16.74
N ARG A 434 11.28 -15.69 15.99
CA ARG A 434 12.62 -15.15 16.30
C ARG A 434 12.57 -13.73 16.87
N GLY A 435 11.39 -13.23 17.24
CA GLY A 435 11.21 -11.92 17.83
C GLY A 435 11.36 -10.74 16.86
N VAL A 436 11.40 -10.98 15.55
CA VAL A 436 11.43 -9.91 14.54
C VAL A 436 10.04 -9.29 14.42
N PRO A 437 9.89 -7.97 14.61
CA PRO A 437 8.62 -7.30 14.38
C PRO A 437 8.23 -7.40 12.90
N VAL A 438 7.09 -8.02 12.61
CA VAL A 438 6.56 -8.13 11.25
C VAL A 438 5.41 -7.14 11.06
N PRO A 439 5.58 -6.08 10.26
CA PRO A 439 4.49 -5.19 9.87
C PRO A 439 3.52 -5.83 8.87
N GLY A 440 2.23 -5.74 9.15
CA GLY A 440 1.17 -6.09 8.22
C GLY A 440 0.95 -4.98 7.19
N SER A 441 0.78 -5.35 5.92
CA SER A 441 0.55 -4.41 4.83
C SER A 441 -0.33 -4.98 3.73
N SER A 442 -0.87 -4.10 2.88
CA SER A 442 -1.75 -4.51 1.77
C SER A 442 -1.14 -4.43 0.39
N ASP A 443 -0.30 -3.43 0.11
CA ASP A 443 0.11 -3.04 -1.24
C ASP A 443 -1.07 -2.68 -2.16
N ARG A 444 -2.18 -2.19 -1.59
CA ARG A 444 -3.31 -1.69 -2.40
C ARG A 444 -2.87 -0.50 -3.27
N PRO A 445 -3.36 -0.37 -4.51
CA PRO A 445 -4.46 -1.13 -5.11
C PRO A 445 -4.05 -2.42 -5.86
N VAL A 446 -2.81 -2.92 -5.70
CA VAL A 446 -2.37 -4.15 -6.40
C VAL A 446 -3.25 -5.35 -6.04
N VAL A 447 -3.63 -5.45 -4.75
CA VAL A 447 -4.60 -6.42 -4.21
C VAL A 447 -5.57 -5.73 -3.24
N GLY A 448 -6.55 -6.47 -2.73
CA GLY A 448 -7.49 -5.99 -1.73
C GLY A 448 -6.82 -5.47 -0.44
N GLY A 449 -7.25 -4.29 0.01
CA GLY A 449 -6.67 -3.55 1.14
C GLY A 449 -7.24 -3.82 2.54
N LEU A 450 -8.23 -4.71 2.66
CA LEU A 450 -8.96 -4.92 3.92
C LEU A 450 -8.06 -5.61 4.97
N PRO A 451 -7.77 -4.99 6.14
CA PRO A 451 -6.85 -5.57 7.12
C PRO A 451 -7.25 -6.96 7.60
N LEU A 452 -8.54 -7.20 7.86
CA LEU A 452 -9.03 -8.50 8.33
C LEU A 452 -8.98 -9.60 7.25
N ALA A 453 -8.99 -9.24 5.97
CA ALA A 453 -8.68 -10.18 4.89
C ALA A 453 -7.18 -10.53 4.88
N GLY A 454 -6.31 -9.54 5.15
CA GLY A 454 -4.89 -9.77 5.37
C GLY A 454 -4.61 -10.68 6.57
N VAL A 455 -5.28 -10.45 7.71
CA VAL A 455 -5.21 -11.30 8.91
C VAL A 455 -5.67 -12.73 8.57
N HIS A 456 -6.80 -12.88 7.87
CA HIS A 456 -7.27 -14.18 7.40
C HIS A 456 -6.23 -14.91 6.55
N ALA A 457 -5.57 -14.21 5.62
CA ALA A 457 -4.57 -14.79 4.75
C ALA A 457 -3.31 -15.24 5.51
N LEU A 458 -2.88 -14.49 6.54
CA LEU A 458 -1.77 -14.89 7.41
C LEU A 458 -2.11 -16.11 8.27
N VAL A 459 -3.35 -16.22 8.75
CA VAL A 459 -3.81 -17.32 9.62
C VAL A 459 -4.06 -18.60 8.83
N THR A 460 -4.72 -18.49 7.67
CA THR A 460 -5.13 -19.68 6.90
C THR A 460 -4.11 -20.10 5.86
N ARG A 461 -3.35 -19.14 5.33
CA ARG A 461 -2.46 -19.32 4.18
C ARG A 461 -3.19 -19.88 2.95
N ARG A 462 -4.51 -19.67 2.87
CA ARG A 462 -5.35 -20.20 1.80
C ARG A 462 -5.40 -19.22 0.63
N THR A 463 -5.03 -19.74 -0.53
CA THR A 463 -5.09 -19.06 -1.83
C THR A 463 -6.52 -18.99 -2.36
N LEU A 464 -6.76 -18.18 -3.39
CA LEU A 464 -8.08 -18.02 -4.02
C LEU A 464 -8.54 -19.34 -4.67
N GLY A 465 -7.62 -20.10 -5.26
CA GLY A 465 -7.84 -21.44 -5.81
C GLY A 465 -8.00 -22.55 -4.76
N GLY A 466 -7.93 -22.22 -3.46
CA GLY A 466 -8.17 -23.15 -2.36
C GLY A 466 -6.94 -23.92 -1.88
N ARG A 467 -5.78 -23.75 -2.52
CA ARG A 467 -4.49 -24.33 -2.06
C ARG A 467 -4.02 -23.66 -0.77
N THR A 468 -3.21 -24.37 0.03
CA THR A 468 -2.51 -23.78 1.18
C THR A 468 -1.05 -23.48 0.81
N LEU A 469 -0.65 -22.22 0.77
CA LEU A 469 0.71 -21.79 0.42
C LEU A 469 1.61 -21.71 1.66
N ALA A 470 2.69 -22.48 1.71
CA ALA A 470 3.62 -22.52 2.84
C ALA A 470 2.92 -22.70 4.21
N ALA A 471 2.23 -23.83 4.40
CA ALA A 471 1.41 -24.10 5.60
C ALA A 471 2.15 -23.92 6.95
N GLY A 472 3.47 -24.14 6.98
CA GLY A 472 4.30 -23.94 8.18
C GLY A 472 4.44 -22.48 8.61
N GLU A 473 4.12 -21.52 7.74
CA GLU A 473 4.21 -20.08 8.00
C GLU A 473 2.89 -19.45 8.50
N ARG A 474 1.90 -20.29 8.86
CA ARG A 474 0.69 -19.84 9.55
C ARG A 474 1.03 -19.24 10.91
N VAL A 475 0.31 -18.17 11.26
CA VAL A 475 0.33 -17.59 12.61
C VAL A 475 -1.07 -17.60 13.20
N ASP A 476 -1.18 -17.47 14.52
CA ASP A 476 -2.48 -17.30 15.16
C ASP A 476 -3.07 -15.90 14.91
N VAL A 477 -4.37 -15.75 15.21
CA VAL A 477 -5.09 -14.48 14.99
C VAL A 477 -4.47 -13.34 15.80
N ALA A 478 -4.04 -13.59 17.04
CA ALA A 478 -3.44 -12.57 17.88
C ALA A 478 -2.12 -12.03 17.29
N THR A 479 -1.27 -12.92 16.78
CA THR A 479 -0.02 -12.57 16.09
C THR A 479 -0.30 -11.81 14.80
N ALA A 480 -1.27 -12.25 14.01
CA ALA A 480 -1.66 -11.55 12.78
C ALA A 480 -2.23 -10.14 13.07
N LEU A 481 -3.07 -9.97 14.10
CA LEU A 481 -3.55 -8.64 14.54
C LEU A 481 -2.40 -7.75 15.01
N ARG A 482 -1.42 -8.30 15.73
CA ARG A 482 -0.21 -7.58 16.12
C ARG A 482 0.63 -7.14 14.91
N CYS A 483 0.63 -7.90 13.82
CA CYS A 483 1.30 -7.48 12.60
C CYS A 483 0.68 -6.17 12.06
N TYR A 484 -0.66 -6.12 11.97
CA TYR A 484 -1.42 -4.96 11.50
C TYR A 484 -1.59 -3.83 12.54
N THR A 485 -0.92 -3.90 13.69
CA THR A 485 -0.96 -2.85 14.72
C THR A 485 0.46 -2.54 15.20
N VAL A 486 0.99 -3.32 16.14
CA VAL A 486 2.31 -3.15 16.76
C VAL A 486 3.45 -3.25 15.75
N GLY A 487 3.43 -4.27 14.88
CA GLY A 487 4.48 -4.49 13.88
C GLY A 487 4.58 -3.33 12.90
N SER A 488 3.44 -2.89 12.36
CA SER A 488 3.35 -1.75 11.46
C SER A 488 3.72 -0.42 12.14
N ALA A 489 3.39 -0.22 13.42
CA ALA A 489 3.86 0.93 14.18
C ALA A 489 5.40 0.92 14.35
N HIS A 490 5.99 -0.23 14.63
CA HIS A 490 7.43 -0.41 14.79
C HIS A 490 8.21 -0.07 13.49
N ALA A 491 7.70 -0.49 12.34
CA ALA A 491 8.31 -0.22 11.03
C ALA A 491 8.40 1.30 10.71
N ALA A 492 7.53 2.11 11.29
CA ALA A 492 7.49 3.57 11.15
C ALA A 492 8.13 4.33 12.34
N HIS A 493 8.85 3.66 13.23
CA HIS A 493 9.39 4.22 14.47
C HIS A 493 8.31 4.88 15.36
N ALA A 494 7.08 4.34 15.35
CA ALA A 494 5.92 4.87 16.06
C ALA A 494 5.45 3.97 17.23
N GLU A 495 6.16 2.89 17.54
CA GLU A 495 5.78 1.88 18.54
C GLU A 495 5.62 2.42 19.98
N ARG A 496 6.19 3.60 20.27
CA ARG A 496 6.08 4.26 21.57
C ARG A 496 4.83 5.13 21.72
N SER A 497 4.04 5.28 20.65
CA SER A 497 2.86 6.13 20.64
C SER A 497 1.65 5.50 19.96
N ARG A 498 1.82 4.41 19.19
CA ARG A 498 0.75 3.77 18.42
C ARG A 498 0.85 2.26 18.44
N GLY A 499 -0.23 1.60 18.00
CA GLY A 499 -0.32 0.15 17.88
C GLY A 499 -0.76 -0.56 19.16
N LEU A 500 -0.96 0.15 20.26
CA LEU A 500 -1.49 -0.35 21.54
C LEU A 500 -2.62 0.54 22.05
N ILE A 501 -3.53 -0.03 22.83
CA ILE A 501 -4.41 0.73 23.74
C ILE A 501 -3.78 0.62 25.12
N ALA A 502 -2.95 1.60 25.45
CA ALA A 502 -2.20 1.67 26.71
C ALA A 502 -2.03 3.14 27.13
N PRO A 503 -1.89 3.45 28.44
CA PRO A 503 -1.67 4.82 28.88
C PRO A 503 -0.49 5.50 28.17
N GLY A 504 -0.69 6.74 27.73
CA GLY A 504 0.28 7.54 26.97
C GLY A 504 0.25 7.33 25.46
N TYR A 505 -0.36 6.24 24.97
CA TYR A 505 -0.52 6.00 23.53
C TYR A 505 -1.61 6.90 22.94
N LEU A 506 -1.48 7.18 21.65
CA LEU A 506 -2.51 7.89 20.88
C LEU A 506 -3.81 7.08 20.89
N ALA A 507 -4.93 7.79 21.03
CA ALA A 507 -6.28 7.23 21.02
C ALA A 507 -6.73 6.88 19.59
N ASP A 508 -5.94 6.05 18.91
CA ASP A 508 -6.21 5.51 17.59
C ASP A 508 -6.78 4.09 17.75
N PHE A 509 -8.08 3.92 17.54
CA PHE A 509 -8.75 2.63 17.77
C PHE A 509 -9.85 2.36 16.74
N THR A 510 -10.18 1.08 16.58
CA THR A 510 -11.30 0.63 15.75
C THR A 510 -12.26 -0.22 16.59
N VAL A 511 -13.56 -0.06 16.34
CA VAL A 511 -14.64 -0.85 16.96
C VAL A 511 -15.17 -1.84 15.94
N LEU A 512 -15.15 -3.11 16.29
CA LEU A 512 -15.59 -4.22 15.46
C LEU A 512 -16.91 -4.82 15.97
N ASP A 513 -17.71 -5.33 15.03
CA ASP A 513 -18.99 -5.96 15.36
C ASP A 513 -18.84 -7.27 16.15
N ARG A 514 -17.72 -7.96 15.99
CA ARG A 514 -17.35 -9.25 16.57
C ARG A 514 -15.88 -9.25 17.01
N ASP A 515 -15.55 -10.11 17.98
CA ASP A 515 -14.17 -10.31 18.43
C ASP A 515 -13.45 -11.25 17.45
N PRO A 516 -12.41 -10.79 16.73
CA PRO A 516 -11.70 -11.60 15.73
C PRO A 516 -11.04 -12.84 16.34
N THR A 517 -10.74 -12.84 17.65
CA THR A 517 -10.14 -14.00 18.35
C THR A 517 -11.16 -15.06 18.76
N ARG A 518 -12.46 -14.85 18.48
CA ARG A 518 -13.56 -15.73 18.89
C ARG A 518 -14.42 -16.26 17.74
N VAL A 519 -14.09 -15.91 16.50
CA VAL A 519 -14.78 -16.41 15.31
C VAL A 519 -13.89 -17.43 14.58
N PRO A 520 -14.47 -18.35 13.80
CA PRO A 520 -13.71 -19.14 12.85
C PRO A 520 -12.89 -18.24 11.92
N ALA A 521 -11.67 -18.67 11.56
CA ALA A 521 -10.78 -17.85 10.74
C ALA A 521 -11.45 -17.39 9.43
N ASP A 522 -12.26 -18.25 8.80
CA ASP A 522 -12.95 -17.95 7.55
C ASP A 522 -14.00 -16.85 7.63
N GLU A 523 -14.45 -16.49 8.83
CA GLU A 523 -15.36 -15.37 9.05
C GLU A 523 -14.64 -14.02 9.25
N LEU A 524 -13.31 -14.03 9.45
CA LEU A 524 -12.53 -12.81 9.72
C LEU A 524 -12.75 -11.70 8.68
N PRO A 525 -12.74 -11.97 7.35
CA PRO A 525 -12.94 -10.91 6.36
C PRO A 525 -14.34 -10.26 6.42
N GLY A 526 -15.32 -10.95 7.02
CA GLY A 526 -16.70 -10.50 7.13
C GLY A 526 -17.02 -9.73 8.41
N ILE A 527 -16.07 -9.57 9.34
CA ILE A 527 -16.27 -8.78 10.55
C ILE A 527 -16.44 -7.30 10.17
N GLY A 528 -17.56 -6.70 10.55
CA GLY A 528 -17.86 -5.30 10.26
C GLY A 528 -17.06 -4.35 11.15
N VAL A 529 -16.54 -3.28 10.55
CA VAL A 529 -16.02 -2.10 11.26
C VAL A 529 -17.20 -1.18 11.55
N LEU A 530 -17.46 -0.91 12.83
CA LEU A 530 -18.56 -0.07 13.28
C LEU A 530 -18.13 1.37 13.50
N ALA A 531 -16.89 1.59 13.92
CA ALA A 531 -16.30 2.91 14.03
C ALA A 531 -14.78 2.88 13.98
N THR A 532 -14.18 4.01 13.65
CA THR A 532 -12.73 4.24 13.68
C THR A 532 -12.48 5.63 14.22
N ALA A 533 -11.56 5.71 15.17
CA ALA A 533 -11.13 6.96 15.78
C ALA A 533 -9.63 7.17 15.57
N VAL A 534 -9.23 8.42 15.29
CA VAL A 534 -7.83 8.85 15.21
C VAL A 534 -7.65 10.02 16.17
N GLY A 535 -6.77 9.85 17.16
CA GLY A 535 -6.57 10.81 18.25
C GLY A 535 -7.85 11.08 19.03
N GLY A 536 -8.68 10.05 19.26
CA GLY A 536 -9.97 10.16 19.96
C GLY A 536 -11.08 10.78 19.13
N ARG A 537 -10.78 11.36 17.96
CA ARG A 537 -11.79 11.89 17.03
C ARG A 537 -12.35 10.80 16.15
N SER A 538 -13.67 10.69 16.10
CA SER A 538 -14.36 9.81 15.15
C SER A 538 -14.11 10.25 13.70
N VAL A 539 -13.57 9.35 12.88
CA VAL A 539 -13.35 9.53 11.44
C VAL A 539 -14.23 8.63 10.58
N HIS A 540 -14.85 7.63 11.20
CA HIS A 540 -15.91 6.79 10.67
C HIS A 540 -16.74 6.27 11.84
N ASP A 541 -18.07 6.35 11.77
CA ASP A 541 -18.95 5.88 12.84
C ASP A 541 -20.34 5.53 12.30
N LEU A 542 -20.81 4.33 12.63
CA LEU A 542 -22.15 3.82 12.34
C LEU A 542 -23.10 4.01 13.53
N GLY A 543 -22.81 4.97 14.43
CA GLY A 543 -23.61 5.35 15.59
C GLY A 543 -23.20 4.66 16.89
N VAL A 544 -21.99 4.12 16.98
CA VAL A 544 -21.48 3.41 18.18
C VAL A 544 -20.57 4.27 19.05
N LEU A 545 -20.04 5.39 18.54
CA LEU A 545 -19.30 6.37 19.35
C LEU A 545 -20.13 7.61 19.69
N ALA A 546 -21.45 7.57 19.43
CA ALA A 546 -22.44 8.63 19.64
C ALA A 546 -22.96 8.70 21.09
#